data_AF-A0A5E3WH32-F1
#
_entry.id   AF-A0A5E3WH32-F1
#
_cell.length_a   1.000
_cell.length_b   1.000
_cell.length_c   1.000
_cell.angle_alpha   90.00
_cell.angle_beta   90.00
_cell.angle_gamma   90.00
#
_symmetry.space_group_name_H-M   'P 1'
#
loop_
_entity.id
_entity.type
_entity.pdbx_description
1 polymer ?
#
loop_
_entity_poly.entity_id
_entity_poly.type
_entity_poly.pdbx_seq_one_letter_code
_entity_poly.pdbx_strand_id
1 'polypeptide(L)'
;MDSAVSNPVSSATFVMDQRAFRACGSGFMGDLVTPSLLQAELEDFYRGDPQSSAAVSLLRLLSALDSLLALPVGSSGSQASQMQLLWEFVSIEQALSIIHTPSSDVGAIHRFTHDKDPDEMLGYMRTLRSAMGQPKLEPLAVLENGSLGPLQWWLAAGEFFRILFSKYDLAESLADNILSDRAMRRRDIYDSALRLFGPNILPSLQASPTGVVSQSASNFDFVAGSLAETGAYAGLGVRRNSSPDMQASVGSTAAAASRRLVSPWLAPREFQGEITWRIEDLNQLVEDLLHWPSGQSIPDALIWEHPAMHGCLVDATGHTAQFQVRCSVCERLDRRCYWRGAKACLPCFWEKASKGSCTGAVPPVLMPAQEREHKPQLARRMDFLWRLEGAGVTMYPEHLVDANGRAV
;
A
#
# COMPACT_ATOMS: atom_id res chain seq x y z
N MET A 1 59.82 19.89 -1.28
CA MET A 1 58.83 20.09 -2.36
C MET A 1 57.93 18.89 -2.30
N ASP A 2 56.85 18.99 -1.53
CA ASP A 2 55.94 17.87 -1.32
C ASP A 2 55.00 17.76 -2.51
N SER A 3 55.11 16.65 -3.24
CA SER A 3 54.24 16.31 -4.35
C SER A 3 52.83 16.09 -3.80
N ALA A 4 51.92 17.01 -4.10
CA ALA A 4 50.50 16.87 -3.80
C ALA A 4 49.95 15.64 -4.53
N VAL A 5 49.66 14.59 -3.77
CA VAL A 5 48.94 13.41 -4.25
C VAL A 5 47.49 13.81 -4.47
N SER A 6 47.13 14.04 -5.73
CA SER A 6 45.74 14.21 -6.15
C SER A 6 45.02 12.87 -5.98
N ASN A 7 44.20 12.75 -4.94
CA ASN A 7 43.32 11.60 -4.78
C ASN A 7 42.35 11.55 -5.98
N PRO A 8 42.20 10.40 -6.67
CA PRO A 8 41.26 10.27 -7.76
C PRO A 8 39.85 10.48 -7.21
N VAL A 9 39.18 11.53 -7.69
CA VAL A 9 37.73 11.68 -7.50
C VAL A 9 37.09 10.46 -8.16
N SER A 10 36.45 9.61 -7.34
CA SER A 10 35.84 8.36 -7.82
C SER A 10 34.78 8.70 -8.87
N SER A 11 34.77 7.99 -10.00
CA SER A 11 33.78 8.17 -11.07
C SER A 11 32.33 7.99 -10.58
N ALA A 12 32.14 7.23 -9.50
CA ALA A 12 30.84 7.04 -8.84
C ALA A 12 30.26 8.35 -8.29
N THR A 13 31.08 9.20 -7.68
CA THR A 13 30.64 10.50 -7.12
C THR A 13 30.09 11.43 -8.20
N PHE A 14 30.71 11.45 -9.38
CA PHE A 14 30.24 12.29 -10.49
C PHE A 14 28.86 11.85 -11.03
N VAL A 15 28.61 10.55 -11.14
CA VAL A 15 27.32 10.02 -11.62
C VAL A 15 26.20 10.33 -10.63
N MET A 16 26.46 10.21 -9.32
CA MET A 16 25.49 10.54 -8.28
C MET A 16 25.15 12.03 -8.27
N ASP A 17 26.18 12.89 -8.36
CA ASP A 17 25.98 14.34 -8.46
C ASP A 17 25.14 14.69 -9.67
N GLN A 18 25.43 14.12 -10.84
CA GLN A 18 24.66 14.37 -12.05
C GLN A 18 23.19 13.97 -11.89
N ARG A 19 22.91 12.84 -11.22
CA ARG A 19 21.54 12.39 -10.93
C ARG A 19 20.83 13.35 -9.97
N ALA A 20 21.50 13.75 -8.90
CA ALA A 20 20.94 14.71 -7.93
C ALA A 20 20.66 16.07 -8.59
N PHE A 21 21.56 16.58 -9.44
CA PHE A 21 21.31 17.81 -10.20
C PHE A 21 20.10 17.70 -11.13
N ARG A 22 19.91 16.58 -11.84
CA ARG A 22 18.74 16.37 -12.69
C ARG A 22 17.44 16.38 -11.88
N ALA A 23 17.43 15.71 -10.73
CA ALA A 23 16.27 15.69 -9.84
C ALA A 23 15.89 17.09 -9.33
N CYS A 24 16.84 18.00 -9.23
CA CYS A 24 16.60 19.38 -8.77
C CYS A 24 16.09 20.33 -9.85
N GLY A 25 16.11 19.94 -11.11
CA GLY A 25 15.79 20.83 -12.23
C GLY A 25 16.82 21.94 -12.46
N SER A 26 16.47 22.90 -13.30
CA SER A 26 17.36 24.00 -13.70
C SER A 26 17.28 25.18 -12.75
N GLY A 27 18.38 25.61 -12.14
CA GLY A 27 18.40 26.81 -11.30
C GLY A 27 19.55 26.81 -10.30
N PHE A 28 19.59 27.82 -9.44
CA PHE A 28 20.53 27.87 -8.34
C PHE A 28 20.05 27.00 -7.18
N MET A 29 20.97 26.36 -6.45
CA MET A 29 20.61 25.52 -5.29
C MET A 29 19.94 26.29 -4.14
N GLY A 30 20.09 27.62 -4.11
CA GLY A 30 19.40 28.49 -3.17
C GLY A 30 17.97 28.84 -3.56
N ASP A 31 17.53 28.48 -4.77
CA ASP A 31 16.19 28.82 -5.26
C ASP A 31 15.11 28.09 -4.47
N LEU A 32 14.01 28.81 -4.29
CA LEU A 32 12.79 28.33 -3.66
C LEU A 32 11.90 27.67 -4.72
N VAL A 33 11.57 26.40 -4.48
CA VAL A 33 10.58 25.62 -5.22
C VAL A 33 9.20 26.00 -4.69
N THR A 34 8.50 26.79 -5.49
CA THR A 34 7.10 27.17 -5.29
C THR A 34 6.19 26.33 -6.19
N PRO A 35 4.87 26.28 -5.94
CA PRO A 35 3.94 25.58 -6.82
C PRO A 35 4.01 26.10 -8.27
N SER A 36 4.10 27.42 -8.44
CA SER A 36 4.25 28.04 -9.77
C SER A 36 5.53 27.64 -10.49
N LEU A 37 6.65 27.52 -9.78
CA LEU A 37 7.92 27.09 -10.37
C LEU A 37 7.87 25.61 -10.77
N LEU A 38 7.30 24.77 -9.90
CA LEU A 38 7.09 23.34 -10.18
C LEU A 38 6.25 23.16 -11.45
N GLN A 39 5.13 23.85 -11.55
CA GLN A 39 4.27 23.79 -12.73
C GLN A 39 5.02 24.22 -14.00
N ALA A 40 5.71 25.35 -13.96
CA ALA A 40 6.42 25.87 -15.13
C ALA A 40 7.50 24.90 -15.65
N GLU A 41 8.35 24.37 -14.77
CA GLU A 41 9.42 23.44 -15.19
C GLU A 41 8.88 22.11 -15.69
N LEU A 42 7.77 21.62 -15.13
CA LEU A 42 7.15 20.38 -15.62
C LEU A 42 6.44 20.57 -16.95
N GLU A 43 5.73 21.69 -17.15
CA GLU A 43 5.13 22.01 -18.45
C GLU A 43 6.19 22.13 -19.55
N ASP A 44 7.32 22.78 -19.26
CA ASP A 44 8.44 22.88 -20.19
C ASP A 44 9.10 21.51 -20.45
N PHE A 45 9.24 20.67 -19.41
CA PHE A 45 9.75 19.30 -19.54
C PHE A 45 8.84 18.45 -20.45
N TYR A 46 7.52 18.43 -20.21
CA TYR A 46 6.58 17.65 -21.01
C TYR A 46 6.40 18.15 -22.44
N ARG A 47 6.67 19.45 -22.69
CA ARG A 47 6.72 20.00 -24.03
C ARG A 47 7.92 19.44 -24.82
N GLY A 48 9.02 19.13 -24.14
CA GLY A 48 10.25 18.61 -24.75
C GLY A 48 10.14 17.16 -25.23
N ASP A 49 9.35 16.32 -24.56
CA ASP A 49 9.14 14.92 -24.94
C ASP A 49 7.68 14.46 -24.72
N PRO A 50 6.76 14.82 -25.64
CA PRO A 50 5.35 14.48 -25.51
C PRO A 50 5.07 12.97 -25.47
N GLN A 51 5.96 12.14 -25.99
CA GLN A 51 5.75 10.69 -26.09
C GLN A 51 5.91 10.01 -24.73
N SER A 52 6.87 10.44 -23.92
CA SER A 52 7.08 9.89 -22.57
C SER A 52 6.22 10.58 -21.50
N SER A 53 5.70 11.79 -21.76
CA SER A 53 4.92 12.59 -20.81
C SER A 53 3.80 11.82 -20.11
N ALA A 54 3.07 10.95 -20.82
CA ALA A 54 1.98 10.17 -20.24
C ALA A 54 2.43 9.22 -19.12
N ALA A 55 3.51 8.48 -19.35
CA ALA A 55 4.04 7.51 -18.40
C ALA A 55 4.82 8.21 -17.27
N VAL A 56 5.61 9.23 -17.63
CA VAL A 56 6.41 9.99 -16.66
C VAL A 56 5.52 10.72 -15.68
N SER A 57 4.52 11.48 -16.16
CA SER A 57 3.59 12.22 -15.27
C SER A 57 2.85 11.32 -14.30
N LEU A 58 2.40 10.14 -14.75
CA LEU A 58 1.74 9.16 -13.91
C LEU A 58 2.68 8.63 -12.81
N LEU A 59 3.92 8.29 -13.17
CA LEU A 59 4.89 7.77 -12.22
C LEU A 59 5.33 8.82 -11.20
N ARG A 60 5.49 10.08 -11.62
CA ARG A 60 5.75 11.20 -10.70
C ARG A 60 4.62 11.37 -9.70
N LEU A 61 3.37 11.37 -10.18
CA LEU A 61 2.20 11.45 -9.29
C LEU A 61 2.19 10.29 -8.29
N LEU A 62 2.41 9.05 -8.73
CA LEU A 62 2.45 7.89 -7.84
C LEU A 62 3.57 8.00 -6.80
N SER A 63 4.77 8.43 -7.21
CA SER A 63 5.92 8.61 -6.33
C SER A 63 5.67 9.68 -5.27
N ALA A 64 5.02 10.78 -5.68
CA ALA A 64 4.60 11.84 -4.79
C ALA A 64 3.55 11.35 -3.76
N LEU A 65 2.57 10.57 -4.22
CA LEU A 65 1.54 9.99 -3.34
C LEU A 65 2.14 9.03 -2.32
N ASP A 66 3.04 8.13 -2.74
CA ASP A 66 3.72 7.19 -1.86
C ASP A 66 4.55 7.91 -0.80
N SER A 67 5.28 8.95 -1.21
CA SER A 67 6.10 9.76 -0.31
C SER A 67 5.24 10.48 0.73
N LEU A 68 4.10 11.05 0.33
CA LEU A 68 3.16 11.68 1.26
C LEU A 68 2.52 10.68 2.23
N LEU A 69 2.12 9.50 1.76
CA LEU A 69 1.51 8.46 2.60
C LEU A 69 2.50 7.87 3.62
N ALA A 70 3.80 7.94 3.33
CA ALA A 70 4.86 7.52 4.25
C ALA A 70 5.19 8.56 5.35
N LEU A 71 4.68 9.80 5.25
CA LEU A 71 4.94 10.82 6.25
C LEU A 71 4.20 10.52 7.56
N PRO A 72 4.85 10.71 8.72
CA PRO A 72 4.19 10.56 10.01
C PRO A 72 3.19 11.71 10.19
N VAL A 73 1.90 11.40 10.08
CA VAL A 73 0.82 12.37 10.35
C VAL A 73 0.68 12.52 11.86
N GLY A 74 1.45 13.45 12.43
CA GLY A 74 1.40 13.81 13.84
C GLY A 74 0.31 14.86 14.10
N SER A 75 -0.37 14.78 15.25
CA SER A 75 -1.49 15.64 15.63
C SER A 75 -1.10 17.08 16.05
N SER A 76 0.08 17.58 15.66
CA SER A 76 0.52 18.93 16.04
C SER A 76 0.20 19.94 14.94
N GLY A 77 -0.65 20.93 15.25
CA GLY A 77 -1.15 21.93 14.30
C GLY A 77 -0.10 22.83 13.61
N SER A 78 1.17 22.74 14.00
CA SER A 78 2.28 23.42 13.33
C SER A 78 2.68 22.84 11.98
N GLN A 79 2.06 21.73 11.55
CA GLN A 79 2.35 21.05 10.28
C GLN A 79 1.38 21.42 9.14
N ALA A 80 0.36 22.24 9.43
CA ALA A 80 -0.72 22.48 8.48
C ALA A 80 -0.26 23.23 7.22
N SER A 81 0.60 24.26 7.35
CA SER A 81 1.10 25.02 6.20
C SER A 81 2.05 24.23 5.31
N GLN A 82 2.84 23.33 5.87
CA GLN A 82 3.77 22.49 5.12
C GLN A 82 3.06 21.35 4.41
N MET A 83 2.09 20.72 5.08
CA MET A 83 1.22 19.74 4.44
C MET A 83 0.44 20.41 3.29
N GLN A 84 -0.01 21.65 3.50
CA GLN A 84 -0.63 22.45 2.44
C GLN A 84 0.31 22.67 1.24
N LEU A 85 1.59 22.99 1.46
CA LEU A 85 2.55 23.15 0.38
C LEU A 85 2.77 21.84 -0.41
N LEU A 86 3.03 20.72 0.29
CA LEU A 86 3.22 19.45 -0.40
C LEU A 86 1.95 19.01 -1.15
N TRP A 87 0.79 19.40 -0.62
CA TRP A 87 -0.47 19.18 -1.28
C TRP A 87 -0.64 19.99 -2.57
N GLU A 88 -0.23 21.24 -2.56
CA GLU A 88 -0.20 22.06 -3.78
C GLU A 88 0.71 21.43 -4.84
N PHE A 89 1.85 20.86 -4.43
CA PHE A 89 2.71 20.12 -5.34
C PHE A 89 2.05 18.86 -5.92
N VAL A 90 1.40 18.02 -5.11
CA VAL A 90 0.65 16.85 -5.61
C VAL A 90 -0.47 17.25 -6.55
N SER A 91 -1.17 18.34 -6.25
CA SER A 91 -2.26 18.85 -7.09
C SER A 91 -1.75 19.25 -8.48
N ILE A 92 -0.53 19.82 -8.57
CA ILE A 92 0.13 20.11 -9.84
C ILE A 92 0.49 18.83 -10.60
N GLU A 93 1.16 17.87 -9.94
CA GLU A 93 1.52 16.58 -10.56
C GLU A 93 0.28 15.86 -11.09
N GLN A 94 -0.82 15.93 -10.33
CA GLN A 94 -2.11 15.38 -10.71
C GLN A 94 -2.70 16.08 -11.94
N ALA A 95 -2.77 17.40 -11.93
CA ALA A 95 -3.31 18.17 -13.04
C ALA A 95 -2.54 17.88 -14.34
N LEU A 96 -1.21 17.81 -14.26
CA LEU A 96 -0.35 17.47 -15.39
C LEU A 96 -0.53 16.01 -15.83
N SER A 97 -0.67 15.06 -14.89
CA SER A 97 -0.98 13.67 -15.25
C SER A 97 -2.33 13.53 -15.94
N ILE A 98 -3.36 14.28 -15.53
CA ILE A 98 -4.66 14.32 -16.23
C ILE A 98 -4.50 14.82 -17.67
N ILE A 99 -3.70 15.88 -17.87
CA ILE A 99 -3.47 16.47 -19.20
C ILE A 99 -2.71 15.50 -20.11
N HIS A 100 -1.70 14.80 -19.57
CA HIS A 100 -0.77 14.01 -20.38
C HIS A 100 -1.10 12.52 -20.47
N THR A 101 -1.91 11.96 -19.56
CA THR A 101 -2.26 10.53 -19.55
C THR A 101 -3.67 10.30 -20.10
N PRO A 102 -3.85 9.83 -21.36
CA PRO A 102 -5.17 9.55 -21.94
C PRO A 102 -5.76 8.20 -21.46
N SER A 103 -5.72 7.93 -20.15
CA SER A 103 -6.22 6.67 -19.58
C SER A 103 -7.70 6.76 -19.18
N SER A 104 -8.43 5.65 -19.26
CA SER A 104 -9.73 5.49 -18.61
C SER A 104 -9.69 5.74 -17.09
N ASP A 105 -8.49 5.64 -16.49
CA ASP A 105 -8.25 5.85 -15.06
C ASP A 105 -8.24 7.33 -14.67
N VAL A 106 -8.23 8.25 -15.64
CA VAL A 106 -8.36 9.70 -15.42
C VAL A 106 -9.62 10.02 -14.62
N GLY A 107 -10.69 9.22 -14.75
CA GLY A 107 -11.89 9.36 -13.94
C GLY A 107 -11.68 9.09 -12.43
N ALA A 108 -10.71 8.24 -12.06
CA ALA A 108 -10.32 8.04 -10.67
C ALA A 108 -9.44 9.20 -10.17
N ILE A 109 -8.55 9.70 -11.03
CA ILE A 109 -7.66 10.83 -10.74
C ILE A 109 -8.46 12.13 -10.56
N HIS A 110 -9.48 12.39 -11.39
CA HIS A 110 -10.34 13.59 -11.31
C HIS A 110 -11.19 13.73 -10.05
N ARG A 111 -11.38 12.67 -9.26
CA ARG A 111 -12.22 12.73 -8.04
C ARG A 111 -11.56 13.47 -6.88
N PHE A 112 -10.37 13.97 -7.11
CA PHE A 112 -9.55 14.65 -6.16
C PHE A 112 -9.63 16.15 -6.43
N THR A 113 -10.11 16.87 -5.44
CA THR A 113 -10.18 18.33 -5.49
C THR A 113 -9.41 18.87 -4.30
N HIS A 114 -8.66 19.94 -4.55
CA HIS A 114 -7.85 20.66 -3.57
C HIS A 114 -8.65 21.24 -2.38
N ASP A 115 -9.98 21.25 -2.47
CA ASP A 115 -10.88 21.88 -1.50
C ASP A 115 -11.19 21.03 -0.25
N LYS A 116 -10.60 19.83 -0.13
CA LYS A 116 -10.91 18.89 0.95
C LYS A 116 -10.01 19.10 2.16
N ASP A 117 -10.48 18.63 3.31
CA ASP A 117 -9.67 18.57 4.52
C ASP A 117 -8.49 17.59 4.36
N PRO A 118 -7.29 17.89 4.91
CA PRO A 118 -6.13 17.02 4.76
C PRO A 118 -6.31 15.57 5.21
N ASP A 119 -7.12 15.31 6.23
CA ASP A 119 -7.36 13.94 6.69
C ASP A 119 -8.26 13.17 5.72
N GLU A 120 -9.30 13.83 5.18
CA GLU A 120 -10.12 13.26 4.11
C GLU A 120 -9.28 12.96 2.88
N MET A 121 -8.38 13.89 2.53
CA MET A 121 -7.47 13.76 1.40
C MET A 121 -6.55 12.55 1.53
N LEU A 122 -5.95 12.31 2.69
CA LEU A 122 -5.14 11.10 2.93
C LEU A 122 -5.98 9.82 2.77
N GLY A 123 -7.24 9.83 3.22
CA GLY A 123 -8.18 8.73 2.96
C GLY A 123 -8.43 8.49 1.47
N TYR A 124 -8.61 9.56 0.70
CA TYR A 124 -8.75 9.50 -0.75
C TYR A 124 -7.47 9.04 -1.44
N MET A 125 -6.29 9.48 -1.00
CA MET A 125 -5.00 9.06 -1.54
C MET A 125 -4.81 7.55 -1.38
N ARG A 126 -5.10 7.00 -0.20
CA ARG A 126 -5.06 5.54 -0.01
C ARG A 126 -6.01 4.82 -0.97
N THR A 127 -7.19 5.38 -1.18
CA THR A 127 -8.18 4.83 -2.11
C THR A 127 -7.72 4.90 -3.56
N LEU A 128 -7.17 6.04 -3.99
CA LEU A 128 -6.63 6.27 -5.33
C LEU A 128 -5.44 5.35 -5.58
N ARG A 129 -4.50 5.29 -4.64
CA ARG A 129 -3.34 4.42 -4.72
C ARG A 129 -3.74 2.95 -4.82
N SER A 130 -4.71 2.53 -4.01
CA SER A 130 -5.27 1.16 -4.08
C SER A 130 -5.97 0.90 -5.41
N ALA A 131 -6.65 1.90 -5.98
CA ALA A 131 -7.36 1.77 -7.25
C ALA A 131 -6.41 1.69 -8.45
N MET A 132 -5.29 2.43 -8.40
CA MET A 132 -4.23 2.38 -9.40
C MET A 132 -3.37 1.12 -9.29
N GLY A 133 -3.47 0.40 -8.17
CA GLY A 133 -2.71 -0.80 -7.87
C GLY A 133 -1.25 -0.51 -7.54
N GLN A 134 -0.51 -1.55 -7.14
CA GLN A 134 0.95 -1.53 -7.24
C GLN A 134 1.29 -1.36 -8.72
N PRO A 135 2.09 -0.34 -9.10
CA PRO A 135 2.45 -0.19 -10.48
C PRO A 135 3.27 -1.44 -10.83
N LYS A 136 2.87 -2.17 -11.88
CA LYS A 136 3.72 -3.23 -12.48
C LYS A 136 4.99 -2.66 -13.14
N LEU A 137 5.29 -1.38 -12.88
CA LEU A 137 6.50 -0.74 -13.32
C LEU A 137 7.62 -1.38 -12.51
N GLU A 138 8.68 -1.79 -13.20
CA GLU A 138 9.92 -2.18 -12.53
C GLU A 138 10.28 -1.13 -11.48
N PRO A 139 10.93 -1.52 -10.35
CA PRO A 139 11.23 -0.62 -9.25
C PRO A 139 11.72 0.72 -9.79
N LEU A 140 11.38 1.85 -9.15
CA LEU A 140 11.88 3.19 -9.50
C LEU A 140 13.40 3.25 -9.76
N ALA A 141 14.16 2.24 -9.29
CA ALA A 141 15.55 1.99 -9.64
C ALA A 141 15.85 1.71 -11.13
N VAL A 142 14.90 1.20 -11.92
CA VAL A 142 15.06 0.83 -13.34
C VAL A 142 14.74 2.00 -14.27
N LEU A 143 13.71 2.80 -13.95
CA LEU A 143 13.55 4.08 -14.62
C LEU A 143 14.67 5.00 -14.15
N GLU A 144 15.71 5.17 -14.97
CA GLU A 144 16.82 6.06 -14.69
C GLU A 144 16.24 7.40 -14.22
N ASN A 145 16.46 7.80 -12.96
CA ASN A 145 15.83 9.01 -12.38
C ASN A 145 15.98 10.29 -13.21
N GLY A 146 16.86 10.30 -14.22
CA GLY A 146 16.92 11.34 -15.24
C GLY A 146 15.71 11.42 -16.18
N SER A 147 14.90 10.36 -16.33
CA SER A 147 13.70 10.34 -17.18
C SER A 147 12.45 10.86 -16.47
N LEU A 148 12.50 11.02 -15.14
CA LEU A 148 11.39 11.55 -14.35
C LEU A 148 11.26 13.07 -14.46
N GLY A 149 12.23 13.75 -15.05
CA GLY A 149 12.21 15.21 -15.18
C GLY A 149 12.62 15.96 -13.90
N PRO A 150 12.48 17.29 -13.92
CA PRO A 150 13.01 18.19 -12.90
C PRO A 150 12.19 18.17 -11.60
N LEU A 151 12.70 18.84 -10.57
CA LEU A 151 12.00 19.14 -9.32
C LEU A 151 11.28 17.93 -8.71
N GLN A 152 12.00 16.85 -8.43
CA GLN A 152 11.49 15.65 -7.75
C GLN A 152 11.33 15.92 -6.25
N TRP A 153 10.46 16.87 -5.92
CA TRP A 153 10.28 17.43 -4.58
C TRP A 153 9.94 16.38 -3.51
N TRP A 154 9.30 15.27 -3.92
CA TRP A 154 8.94 14.20 -3.00
C TRP A 154 10.15 13.50 -2.37
N LEU A 155 11.33 13.56 -3.01
CA LEU A 155 12.58 13.07 -2.42
C LEU A 155 12.95 13.81 -1.14
N ALA A 156 12.58 15.10 -1.04
CA ALA A 156 12.83 15.93 0.13
C ALA A 156 11.64 16.03 1.09
N ALA A 157 10.49 15.43 0.79
CA ALA A 157 9.27 15.56 1.60
C ALA A 157 9.48 15.09 3.05
N GLY A 158 10.17 13.95 3.26
CA GLY A 158 10.45 13.44 4.61
C GLY A 158 11.37 14.35 5.42
N GLU A 159 12.38 14.93 4.78
CA GLU A 159 13.36 15.81 5.42
C GLU A 159 12.79 17.20 5.71
N PHE A 160 11.95 17.69 4.79
CA PHE A 160 11.16 18.91 4.98
C PHE A 160 10.30 18.83 6.24
N PHE A 161 9.73 17.65 6.54
CA PHE A 161 9.05 17.39 7.81
C PHE A 161 10.02 17.32 9.00
N ARG A 162 11.13 16.57 8.89
CA ARG A 162 12.09 16.37 10.01
C ARG A 162 12.78 17.64 10.50
N ILE A 163 13.22 18.52 9.59
CA ILE A 163 13.95 19.75 9.94
C ILE A 163 13.10 20.65 10.85
N LEU A 164 11.78 20.61 10.69
CA LEU A 164 10.85 21.44 11.45
C LEU A 164 10.53 20.87 12.83
N PHE A 165 10.50 19.54 12.99
CA PHE A 165 10.42 18.92 14.32
C PHE A 165 11.63 19.29 15.18
N SER A 166 12.81 19.42 14.59
CA SER A 166 14.05 19.73 15.32
C SER A 166 14.17 21.21 15.72
N LYS A 167 13.44 22.13 15.09
CA LYS A 167 13.60 23.59 15.32
C LYS A 167 12.78 24.16 16.48
N TYR A 168 12.00 23.34 17.17
CA TYR A 168 11.26 23.77 18.35
C TYR A 168 12.11 24.10 19.59
N ASP A 169 13.44 23.98 19.50
CA ASP A 169 14.37 24.25 20.61
C ASP A 169 15.19 25.55 20.47
N LEU A 170 14.97 26.38 19.44
CA LEU A 170 15.71 27.65 19.28
C LEU A 170 14.81 28.83 18.91
N ALA A 171 14.55 29.68 19.90
CA ALA A 171 13.65 30.84 19.87
C ALA A 171 14.13 32.04 19.02
N GLU A 172 15.21 31.94 18.24
CA GLU A 172 15.87 33.12 17.65
C GLU A 172 15.59 33.43 16.16
N SER A 173 14.78 32.64 15.45
CA SER A 173 14.63 32.79 13.98
C SER A 173 13.21 33.16 13.52
N LEU A 174 12.45 33.96 14.28
CA LEU A 174 11.04 34.21 13.94
C LEU A 174 10.80 35.15 12.72
N ALA A 175 11.75 36.02 12.38
CA ALA A 175 11.53 37.08 11.38
C ALA A 175 11.73 36.64 9.92
N ASP A 176 12.63 35.68 9.65
CA ASP A 176 12.90 35.18 8.29
C ASP A 176 12.04 33.95 7.88
N ASN A 177 11.32 33.35 8.84
CA ASN A 177 10.59 32.09 8.60
C ASN A 177 9.21 32.25 7.93
N ILE A 178 8.58 33.43 8.01
CA ILE A 178 7.20 33.61 7.50
C ILE A 178 7.14 33.48 5.96
N LEU A 179 8.20 33.87 5.24
CA LEU A 179 8.30 33.69 3.79
C LEU A 179 8.76 32.28 3.40
N SER A 180 9.43 31.56 4.29
CA SER A 180 9.99 30.23 4.01
C SER A 180 8.98 29.09 4.19
N ASP A 181 7.82 29.35 4.80
CA ASP A 181 6.79 28.33 5.04
C ASP A 181 6.05 27.87 3.78
N ARG A 182 6.22 28.54 2.65
CA ARG A 182 5.54 28.23 1.37
C ARG A 182 6.47 27.78 0.25
N ALA A 183 7.70 27.37 0.58
CA ALA A 183 8.62 26.85 -0.43
C ALA A 183 9.60 25.82 0.12
N MET A 184 9.99 24.90 -0.75
CA MET A 184 11.07 23.93 -0.53
C MET A 184 12.35 24.44 -1.19
N ARG A 185 13.55 24.24 -0.65
CA ARG A 185 14.77 24.67 -1.36
C ARG A 185 15.21 23.59 -2.35
N ARG A 186 15.72 23.98 -3.52
CA ARG A 186 16.35 23.01 -4.45
C ARG A 186 17.45 22.20 -3.78
N ARG A 187 18.23 22.83 -2.90
CA ARG A 187 19.24 22.14 -2.08
C ARG A 187 18.68 20.97 -1.28
N ASP A 188 17.46 21.09 -0.76
CA ASP A 188 16.84 20.01 0.03
C ASP A 188 16.56 18.79 -0.86
N ILE A 189 16.13 19.01 -2.10
CA ILE A 189 15.95 17.97 -3.12
C ILE A 189 17.30 17.33 -3.47
N TYR A 190 18.34 18.16 -3.68
CA TYR A 190 19.69 17.71 -4.03
C TYR A 190 20.28 16.80 -2.93
N ASP A 191 20.26 17.28 -1.68
CA ASP A 191 20.82 16.57 -0.54
C ASP A 191 20.06 15.26 -0.26
N SER A 192 18.75 15.24 -0.52
CA SER A 192 17.93 14.02 -0.37
C SER A 192 18.20 13.02 -1.50
N ALA A 193 18.33 13.50 -2.74
CA ALA A 193 18.72 12.67 -3.88
C ALA A 193 20.12 12.05 -3.67
N LEU A 194 21.10 12.85 -3.23
CA LEU A 194 22.44 12.33 -2.90
C LEU A 194 22.42 11.26 -1.82
N ARG A 195 21.60 11.42 -0.78
CA ARG A 195 21.46 10.41 0.28
C ARG A 195 20.86 9.11 -0.24
N LEU A 196 19.86 9.20 -1.13
CA LEU A 196 19.23 8.03 -1.74
C LEU A 196 20.16 7.29 -2.71
N PHE A 197 20.99 8.01 -3.44
CA PHE A 197 21.91 7.41 -4.42
C PHE A 197 23.30 7.09 -3.85
N GLY A 198 23.57 7.51 -2.61
CA GLY A 198 24.85 7.33 -1.95
C GLY A 198 25.24 5.85 -1.79
N PRO A 199 26.54 5.53 -1.80
CA PRO A 199 27.06 4.16 -1.78
C PRO A 199 26.80 3.38 -0.49
N ASN A 200 26.12 3.96 0.50
CA ASN A 200 26.03 3.42 1.86
C ASN A 200 24.68 2.76 2.21
N ILE A 201 23.70 2.68 1.31
CA ILE A 201 22.34 2.21 1.68
C ILE A 201 21.84 1.00 0.88
N LEU A 202 22.51 0.56 -0.18
CA LEU A 202 22.14 -0.70 -0.84
C LEU A 202 23.02 -1.85 -0.32
N PRO A 203 22.49 -2.79 0.50
CA PRO A 203 23.12 -4.09 0.64
C PRO A 203 23.33 -4.63 -0.77
N SER A 204 24.53 -5.12 -1.04
CA SER A 204 24.92 -5.67 -2.33
C SER A 204 23.90 -6.70 -2.84
N LEU A 205 22.96 -6.25 -3.68
CA LEU A 205 22.18 -7.12 -4.56
C LEU A 205 23.09 -7.50 -5.74
N GLN A 206 24.11 -8.31 -5.48
CA GLN A 206 24.78 -9.06 -6.53
C GLN A 206 23.80 -10.12 -7.03
N ALA A 207 23.04 -9.78 -8.06
CA ALA A 207 22.32 -10.77 -8.85
C ALA A 207 23.34 -11.75 -9.45
N SER A 208 23.35 -12.98 -8.95
CA SER A 208 24.12 -14.07 -9.54
C SER A 208 23.54 -14.38 -10.93
N PRO A 209 24.35 -14.42 -12.00
CA PRO A 209 23.86 -14.72 -13.34
C PRO A 209 23.55 -16.21 -13.42
N THR A 210 22.28 -16.58 -13.22
CA THR A 210 21.82 -17.97 -13.37
C THR A 210 21.07 -18.10 -14.68
N GLY A 211 21.45 -19.13 -15.44
CA GLY A 211 21.27 -19.22 -16.88
C GLY A 211 19.82 -19.33 -17.38
N VAL A 212 19.68 -18.86 -18.62
CA VAL A 212 18.52 -19.00 -19.49
C VAL A 212 18.17 -20.48 -19.67
N VAL A 213 17.01 -20.90 -19.18
CA VAL A 213 16.33 -22.13 -19.62
C VAL A 213 15.06 -21.72 -20.35
N SER A 214 15.09 -21.96 -21.65
CA SER A 214 13.98 -21.85 -22.58
C SER A 214 12.84 -22.79 -22.19
N GLN A 215 11.61 -22.27 -22.05
CA GLN A 215 10.41 -23.10 -22.11
C GLN A 215 9.32 -22.43 -22.95
N SER A 216 8.66 -23.31 -23.70
CA SER A 216 7.86 -23.09 -24.90
C SER A 216 6.53 -22.38 -24.71
N ALA A 217 6.10 -21.74 -25.80
CA ALA A 217 4.75 -21.23 -26.01
C ALA A 217 3.69 -22.33 -25.91
N SER A 218 2.66 -22.11 -25.09
CA SER A 218 1.39 -22.83 -25.19
C SER A 218 0.27 -21.85 -25.50
N ASN A 219 -0.26 -21.96 -26.72
CA ASN A 219 -1.48 -21.32 -27.19
C ASN A 219 -2.69 -21.84 -26.41
N PHE A 220 -3.58 -20.92 -25.98
CA PHE A 220 -4.97 -21.26 -25.73
C PHE A 220 -5.86 -20.18 -26.36
N ASP A 221 -6.45 -20.53 -27.50
CA ASP A 221 -7.57 -19.85 -28.14
C ASP A 221 -8.84 -20.04 -27.30
N PHE A 222 -9.55 -18.95 -27.02
CA PHE A 222 -10.89 -18.99 -26.46
C PHE A 222 -11.91 -18.84 -27.60
N VAL A 223 -12.51 -19.96 -28.02
CA VAL A 223 -13.61 -19.97 -28.99
C VAL A 223 -14.93 -19.71 -28.28
N ALA A 224 -15.63 -18.68 -28.75
CA ALA A 224 -17.01 -18.38 -28.41
C ALA A 224 -17.96 -19.45 -28.97
N GLY A 225 -18.81 -20.02 -28.12
CA GLY A 225 -19.88 -20.94 -28.50
C GLY A 225 -21.21 -20.51 -27.92
N SER A 226 -22.00 -19.79 -28.72
CA SER A 226 -23.42 -19.52 -28.52
C SER A 226 -24.23 -20.78 -28.82
N LEU A 227 -25.16 -21.15 -27.95
CA LEU A 227 -26.27 -22.03 -28.33
C LEU A 227 -27.51 -21.71 -27.49
N ALA A 228 -28.53 -21.20 -28.18
CA ALA A 228 -29.90 -21.14 -27.73
C ALA A 228 -30.63 -22.39 -28.23
N GLU A 229 -31.49 -22.99 -27.39
CA GLU A 229 -32.75 -23.64 -27.79
C GLU A 229 -33.52 -24.03 -26.50
N THR A 230 -34.64 -23.39 -26.18
CA THR A 230 -36.05 -23.65 -26.59
C THR A 230 -36.65 -24.91 -25.96
N GLY A 231 -37.66 -24.73 -25.11
CA GLY A 231 -38.50 -25.82 -24.58
C GLY A 231 -39.67 -25.28 -23.75
N ALA A 232 -40.85 -25.21 -24.37
CA ALA A 232 -42.07 -24.61 -23.87
C ALA A 232 -42.80 -25.43 -22.79
N TYR A 233 -43.60 -24.76 -21.94
CA TYR A 233 -44.92 -25.27 -21.53
C TYR A 233 -45.90 -24.12 -21.30
N ALA A 234 -47.10 -24.32 -21.84
CA ALA A 234 -48.23 -23.40 -21.87
C ALA A 234 -49.05 -23.41 -20.57
N GLY A 235 -49.68 -22.28 -20.24
CA GLY A 235 -50.71 -22.18 -19.20
C GLY A 235 -51.48 -20.87 -19.31
N LEU A 236 -52.77 -20.99 -19.63
CA LEU A 236 -53.73 -19.96 -20.05
C LEU A 236 -54.17 -18.99 -18.93
N GLY A 237 -54.50 -17.74 -19.30
CA GLY A 237 -55.13 -16.78 -18.37
C GLY A 237 -55.54 -15.41 -18.94
N VAL A 238 -56.54 -15.39 -19.83
CA VAL A 238 -57.70 -14.47 -19.88
C VAL A 238 -57.53 -12.95 -19.54
N ARG A 239 -57.58 -12.12 -20.61
CA ARG A 239 -58.52 -10.98 -20.89
C ARG A 239 -58.32 -9.57 -20.26
N ARG A 240 -58.03 -8.63 -21.19
CA ARG A 240 -58.45 -7.21 -21.38
C ARG A 240 -58.34 -6.18 -20.23
N ASN A 241 -57.61 -5.10 -20.49
CA ASN A 241 -58.15 -3.78 -20.90
C ASN A 241 -57.02 -2.80 -21.26
N SER A 242 -57.38 -1.75 -22.01
CA SER A 242 -56.56 -0.89 -22.87
C SER A 242 -55.97 0.37 -22.20
N SER A 243 -54.76 0.76 -22.65
CA SER A 243 -54.16 2.12 -22.85
C SER A 243 -54.05 3.13 -21.67
N PRO A 244 -53.19 4.19 -21.74
CA PRO A 244 -52.16 4.55 -22.74
C PRO A 244 -50.75 4.80 -22.15
N ASP A 245 -49.81 5.01 -23.08
CA ASP A 245 -48.44 5.52 -22.98
C ASP A 245 -47.98 6.18 -21.67
N MET A 246 -46.98 5.55 -21.05
CA MET A 246 -46.02 6.20 -20.16
C MET A 246 -44.61 5.77 -20.59
N GLN A 247 -43.85 6.72 -21.12
CA GLN A 247 -42.44 6.55 -21.44
C GLN A 247 -41.68 6.07 -20.20
N ALA A 248 -41.15 4.85 -20.25
CA ALA A 248 -40.19 4.37 -19.28
C ALA A 248 -38.90 5.17 -19.45
N SER A 249 -38.70 6.15 -18.57
CA SER A 249 -37.37 6.73 -18.33
C SER A 249 -36.45 5.60 -17.92
N VAL A 250 -35.48 5.28 -18.79
CA VAL A 250 -34.37 4.37 -18.51
C VAL A 250 -33.47 5.09 -17.51
N GLY A 251 -33.88 5.07 -16.24
CA GLY A 251 -33.04 5.43 -15.11
C GLY A 251 -31.94 4.38 -15.02
N SER A 252 -30.79 4.69 -15.63
CA SER A 252 -29.54 3.95 -15.46
C SER A 252 -29.14 4.03 -13.99
N THR A 253 -29.71 3.12 -13.20
CA THR A 253 -29.24 2.80 -11.86
C THR A 253 -27.99 1.95 -12.04
N ALA A 254 -26.89 2.62 -12.41
CA ALA A 254 -25.56 2.10 -12.17
C ALA A 254 -25.44 1.99 -10.64
N ALA A 255 -25.86 0.84 -10.13
CA ALA A 255 -25.70 0.47 -8.74
C ALA A 255 -24.23 0.66 -8.40
N ALA A 256 -23.94 1.68 -7.60
CA ALA A 256 -22.71 1.80 -6.87
C ALA A 256 -22.62 0.54 -6.00
N ALA A 257 -21.99 -0.51 -6.54
CA ALA A 257 -21.59 -1.68 -5.80
C ALA A 257 -20.57 -1.18 -4.78
N SER A 258 -21.09 -0.72 -3.65
CA SER A 258 -20.33 -0.41 -2.45
C SER A 258 -19.45 -1.61 -2.19
N ARG A 259 -18.16 -1.47 -2.52
CA ARG A 259 -17.15 -2.51 -2.33
C ARG A 259 -17.14 -2.76 -0.83
N ARG A 260 -17.90 -3.77 -0.38
CA ARG A 260 -17.91 -4.18 1.03
C ARG A 260 -16.46 -4.42 1.40
N LEU A 261 -15.92 -3.55 2.25
CA LEU A 261 -14.57 -3.70 2.77
C LEU A 261 -14.50 -5.11 3.35
N VAL A 262 -13.72 -5.96 2.68
CA VAL A 262 -13.52 -7.33 3.12
C VAL A 262 -12.85 -7.21 4.48
N SER A 263 -13.40 -7.90 5.48
CA SER A 263 -12.82 -7.88 6.83
C SER A 263 -11.31 -8.19 6.71
N PRO A 264 -10.42 -7.38 7.32
CA PRO A 264 -8.97 -7.57 7.18
C PRO A 264 -8.51 -8.93 7.74
N TRP A 265 -9.34 -9.56 8.56
CA TRP A 265 -9.14 -10.85 9.21
C TRP A 265 -9.53 -12.07 8.38
N LEU A 266 -10.00 -11.89 7.14
CA LEU A 266 -10.38 -13.00 6.26
C LEU A 266 -9.22 -13.40 5.36
N ALA A 267 -9.31 -14.61 4.79
CA ALA A 267 -8.37 -15.08 3.79
C ALA A 267 -8.23 -14.08 2.63
N PRO A 268 -7.00 -13.70 2.28
CA PRO A 268 -6.70 -13.05 1.00
C PRO A 268 -7.28 -13.86 -0.15
N ARG A 269 -7.63 -13.20 -1.26
CA ARG A 269 -8.26 -13.90 -2.41
C ARG A 269 -7.35 -14.97 -3.01
N GLU A 270 -6.05 -14.75 -2.94
CA GLU A 270 -5.02 -15.61 -3.54
C GLU A 270 -4.45 -16.63 -2.56
N PHE A 271 -4.93 -16.65 -1.31
CA PHE A 271 -4.46 -17.60 -0.31
C PHE A 271 -4.76 -19.04 -0.74
N GLN A 272 -3.69 -19.80 -0.97
CA GLN A 272 -3.74 -21.22 -1.31
C GLN A 272 -3.10 -22.01 -0.17
N GLY A 273 -3.94 -22.70 0.60
CA GLY A 273 -3.48 -23.47 1.75
C GLY A 273 -4.63 -24.00 2.58
N GLU A 274 -4.43 -25.15 3.21
CA GLU A 274 -5.37 -25.67 4.20
C GLU A 274 -4.86 -25.32 5.60
N ILE A 275 -5.68 -24.61 6.38
CA ILE A 275 -5.41 -24.32 7.79
C ILE A 275 -6.15 -25.37 8.63
N THR A 276 -5.39 -26.15 9.37
CA THR A 276 -5.85 -27.25 10.22
C THR A 276 -6.40 -26.76 11.55
N TRP A 277 -5.83 -25.70 12.12
CA TRP A 277 -6.14 -25.17 13.46
C TRP A 277 -5.88 -26.19 14.58
N ARG A 278 -4.82 -26.99 14.45
CA ARG A 278 -4.48 -28.08 15.38
C ARG A 278 -3.20 -27.86 16.20
N ILE A 279 -2.53 -26.74 15.99
CA ILE A 279 -1.30 -26.39 16.70
C ILE A 279 -1.58 -26.32 18.21
N GLU A 280 -0.83 -27.09 18.99
CA GLU A 280 -1.00 -27.17 20.44
C GLU A 280 -0.20 -26.09 21.17
N ASP A 281 1.07 -25.96 20.79
CA ASP A 281 1.99 -24.96 21.31
C ASP A 281 2.24 -23.91 20.23
N LEU A 282 1.59 -22.75 20.38
CA LEU A 282 1.74 -21.65 19.44
C LEU A 282 3.11 -20.99 19.55
N ASN A 283 3.75 -21.02 20.74
CA ASN A 283 5.10 -20.49 20.90
C ASN A 283 6.10 -21.37 20.17
N GLN A 284 5.97 -22.70 20.27
CA GLN A 284 6.81 -23.61 19.48
C GLN A 284 6.65 -23.36 17.99
N LEU A 285 5.42 -23.12 17.50
CA LEU A 285 5.23 -22.73 16.11
C LEU A 285 5.98 -21.43 15.77
N VAL A 286 5.94 -20.42 16.64
CA VAL A 286 6.72 -19.18 16.42
C VAL A 286 8.21 -19.48 16.38
N GLU A 287 8.74 -20.30 17.29
CA GLU A 287 10.15 -20.69 17.27
C GLU A 287 10.52 -21.45 15.99
N ASP A 288 9.68 -22.37 15.53
CA ASP A 288 9.88 -23.10 14.28
C ASP A 288 9.88 -22.15 13.07
N LEU A 289 9.01 -21.15 13.08
CA LEU A 289 8.95 -20.11 12.05
C LEU A 289 10.16 -19.16 12.11
N LEU A 290 10.68 -18.84 13.29
CA LEU A 290 11.87 -18.00 13.46
C LEU A 290 13.18 -18.73 13.12
N HIS A 291 13.18 -20.07 13.15
CA HIS A 291 14.31 -20.91 12.79
C HIS A 291 14.11 -21.63 11.46
N TRP A 292 13.17 -21.17 10.63
CA TRP A 292 12.92 -21.80 9.33
C TRP A 292 14.20 -21.81 8.48
N PRO A 293 14.46 -22.89 7.70
CA PRO A 293 15.69 -23.00 6.93
C PRO A 293 15.89 -21.81 5.96
N SER A 294 17.06 -21.16 6.07
CA SER A 294 17.40 -20.04 5.21
C SER A 294 17.33 -20.41 3.72
N GLY A 295 16.71 -19.53 2.92
CA GLY A 295 16.53 -19.74 1.48
C GLY A 295 15.30 -20.56 1.10
N GLN A 296 14.52 -21.06 2.07
CA GLN A 296 13.21 -21.66 1.82
C GLN A 296 12.10 -20.68 2.18
N SER A 297 11.05 -20.61 1.36
CA SER A 297 9.84 -19.88 1.73
C SER A 297 9.07 -20.64 2.80
N ILE A 298 8.54 -19.91 3.77
CA ILE A 298 7.58 -20.47 4.74
C ILE A 298 6.25 -20.68 4.01
N PRO A 299 5.60 -21.84 4.12
CA PRO A 299 4.26 -22.04 3.58
C PRO A 299 3.27 -21.05 4.22
N ASP A 300 2.55 -20.29 3.39
CA ASP A 300 1.56 -19.30 3.86
C ASP A 300 0.58 -19.91 4.87
N ALA A 301 0.10 -21.12 4.61
CA ALA A 301 -0.80 -21.84 5.52
C ALA A 301 -0.28 -21.91 6.95
N LEU A 302 1.03 -22.13 7.12
CA LEU A 302 1.67 -22.28 8.41
C LEU A 302 1.75 -20.94 9.17
N ILE A 303 2.01 -19.83 8.47
CA ILE A 303 1.94 -18.48 9.06
C ILE A 303 0.52 -18.18 9.53
N TRP A 304 -0.47 -18.54 8.70
CA TRP A 304 -1.88 -18.30 8.99
C TRP A 304 -2.51 -19.26 10.01
N GLU A 305 -1.84 -20.35 10.41
CA GLU A 305 -2.25 -21.18 11.55
C GLU A 305 -2.17 -20.41 12.88
N HIS A 306 -1.23 -19.46 12.98
CA HIS A 306 -0.95 -18.76 14.24
C HIS A 306 -2.01 -17.68 14.53
N PRO A 307 -2.72 -17.69 15.68
CA PRO A 307 -3.77 -16.72 16.02
C PRO A 307 -3.31 -15.25 16.00
N ALA A 308 -2.04 -14.95 16.26
CA ALA A 308 -1.51 -13.58 16.15
C ALA A 308 -1.58 -13.04 14.70
N MET A 309 -1.47 -13.92 13.69
CA MET A 309 -1.72 -13.57 12.29
C MET A 309 -3.17 -13.14 12.03
N HIS A 310 -4.09 -13.39 12.97
CA HIS A 310 -5.48 -12.92 12.95
C HIS A 310 -5.73 -11.80 13.96
N GLY A 311 -4.68 -11.22 14.53
CA GLY A 311 -4.73 -10.18 15.55
C GLY A 311 -5.18 -10.66 16.93
N CYS A 312 -5.33 -11.97 17.14
CA CYS A 312 -5.71 -12.54 18.43
C CYS A 312 -4.53 -12.48 19.42
N LEU A 313 -4.83 -12.33 20.71
CA LEU A 313 -3.82 -12.40 21.76
C LEU A 313 -3.35 -13.84 21.93
N VAL A 314 -2.04 -14.04 21.99
CA VAL A 314 -1.38 -15.27 22.43
C VAL A 314 -0.59 -14.90 23.68
N ASP A 315 -0.82 -15.60 24.79
CA ASP A 315 -0.18 -15.31 26.06
C ASP A 315 1.26 -15.87 26.11
N ALA A 316 1.97 -15.57 27.20
CA ALA A 316 3.35 -16.01 27.39
C ALA A 316 3.50 -17.55 27.45
N THR A 317 2.41 -18.29 27.65
CA THR A 317 2.40 -19.76 27.68
C THR A 317 2.11 -20.38 26.31
N GLY A 318 1.97 -19.57 25.26
CA GLY A 318 1.71 -20.07 23.91
C GLY A 318 0.26 -20.45 23.68
N HIS A 319 -0.65 -19.96 24.53
CA HIS A 319 -2.07 -20.22 24.41
C HIS A 319 -2.82 -18.96 23.98
N THR A 320 -3.87 -19.15 23.17
CA THR A 320 -4.86 -18.11 22.91
C THR A 320 -6.16 -18.48 23.63
N ALA A 321 -7.00 -17.49 23.92
CA ALA A 321 -8.29 -17.75 24.53
C ALA A 321 -9.12 -18.72 23.67
N GLN A 322 -9.68 -19.74 24.32
CA GLN A 322 -10.55 -20.73 23.68
C GLN A 322 -11.97 -20.61 24.24
N PHE A 323 -12.95 -21.06 23.46
CA PHE A 323 -14.28 -21.31 24.01
C PHE A 323 -14.22 -22.42 25.07
N GLN A 324 -14.99 -22.28 26.15
CA GLN A 324 -15.10 -23.29 27.20
C GLN A 324 -15.67 -24.61 26.65
N VAL A 325 -16.63 -24.49 25.74
CA VAL A 325 -17.19 -25.60 24.97
C VAL A 325 -16.92 -25.33 23.50
N ARG A 326 -16.28 -26.29 22.81
CA ARG A 326 -15.99 -26.19 21.37
C ARG A 326 -17.31 -26.12 20.58
N CYS A 327 -17.29 -25.39 19.47
CA CYS A 327 -18.44 -25.41 18.57
C CYS A 327 -18.56 -26.77 17.87
N SER A 328 -19.77 -27.15 17.44
CA SER A 328 -20.04 -28.43 16.77
C SER A 328 -19.18 -28.66 15.52
N VAL A 329 -18.85 -27.59 14.79
CA VAL A 329 -17.98 -27.66 13.61
C VAL A 329 -16.53 -27.96 14.00
N CYS A 330 -15.98 -27.24 14.97
CA CYS A 330 -14.61 -27.45 15.46
C CYS A 330 -14.45 -28.78 16.17
N GLU A 331 -15.48 -29.27 16.85
CA GLU A 331 -15.49 -30.61 17.45
C GLU A 331 -15.45 -31.70 16.36
N ARG A 332 -16.37 -31.63 15.39
CA ARG A 332 -16.44 -32.61 14.28
C ARG A 332 -15.17 -32.66 13.42
N LEU A 333 -14.54 -31.51 13.18
CA LEU A 333 -13.33 -31.41 12.35
C LEU A 333 -12.03 -31.59 13.15
N ASP A 334 -12.16 -31.85 14.45
CA ASP A 334 -11.07 -31.89 15.41
C ASP A 334 -10.10 -30.70 15.30
N ARG A 335 -10.64 -29.50 15.51
CA ARG A 335 -9.92 -28.21 15.49
C ARG A 335 -9.99 -27.48 16.82
N ARG A 336 -8.95 -26.74 17.20
CA ARG A 336 -8.99 -25.82 18.35
C ARG A 336 -10.04 -24.74 18.11
N CYS A 337 -10.82 -24.42 19.13
CA CYS A 337 -11.94 -23.47 19.02
C CYS A 337 -11.57 -22.13 19.65
N TYR A 338 -10.74 -21.35 18.94
CA TYR A 338 -10.22 -20.07 19.45
C TYR A 338 -11.31 -18.98 19.53
N TRP A 339 -11.39 -18.32 20.69
CA TRP A 339 -12.29 -17.22 20.94
C TRP A 339 -11.62 -15.89 20.63
N ARG A 340 -12.27 -15.08 19.78
CA ARG A 340 -11.73 -13.79 19.28
C ARG A 340 -12.54 -12.57 19.77
N GLY A 341 -13.20 -12.68 20.92
CA GLY A 341 -14.08 -11.61 21.41
C GLY A 341 -15.41 -11.46 20.67
N ALA A 342 -15.90 -12.51 20.00
CA ALA A 342 -17.22 -12.51 19.35
C ALA A 342 -17.79 -13.93 19.19
N LYS A 343 -19.06 -14.03 18.75
CA LYS A 343 -19.86 -15.27 18.77
C LYS A 343 -19.28 -16.44 17.95
N ALA A 344 -18.68 -16.16 16.80
CA ALA A 344 -18.02 -17.19 15.98
C ALA A 344 -16.57 -17.38 16.43
N CYS A 345 -16.09 -18.62 16.50
CA CYS A 345 -14.67 -18.90 16.70
C CYS A 345 -13.83 -18.50 15.48
N LEU A 346 -12.52 -18.37 15.68
CA LEU A 346 -11.61 -17.96 14.62
C LEU A 346 -11.66 -18.90 13.39
N PRO A 347 -11.59 -20.24 13.52
CA PRO A 347 -11.69 -21.14 12.36
C PRO A 347 -12.99 -20.98 11.57
N CYS A 348 -14.14 -20.96 12.25
CA CYS A 348 -15.44 -20.81 11.57
C CYS A 348 -15.61 -19.44 10.93
N PHE A 349 -15.05 -18.39 11.54
CA PHE A 349 -15.05 -17.04 10.98
C PHE A 349 -14.17 -16.96 9.72
N TRP A 350 -12.95 -17.51 9.78
CA TRP A 350 -12.01 -17.56 8.67
C TRP A 350 -12.61 -18.24 7.44
N GLU A 351 -13.22 -19.41 7.65
CA GLU A 351 -13.84 -20.21 6.59
C GLU A 351 -15.22 -19.70 6.16
N LYS A 352 -15.69 -18.57 6.70
CA LYS A 352 -17.01 -17.96 6.45
C LYS A 352 -18.16 -18.97 6.57
N ALA A 353 -18.09 -19.86 7.55
CA ALA A 353 -19.07 -20.93 7.76
C ALA A 353 -19.25 -21.89 6.56
N SER A 354 -18.28 -22.00 5.64
CA SER A 354 -18.34 -22.95 4.51
C SER A 354 -18.44 -24.41 4.96
N LYS A 355 -18.01 -24.71 6.19
CA LYS A 355 -18.14 -26.03 6.83
C LYS A 355 -19.32 -26.13 7.82
N GLY A 356 -20.18 -25.12 7.88
CA GLY A 356 -21.32 -25.00 8.80
C GLY A 356 -21.22 -23.79 9.73
N SER A 357 -22.36 -23.42 10.35
CA SER A 357 -22.43 -22.31 11.28
C SER A 357 -21.79 -22.65 12.64
N CYS A 358 -21.09 -21.68 13.23
CA CYS A 358 -20.50 -21.83 14.56
C CYS A 358 -21.61 -21.86 15.63
N THR A 359 -21.99 -23.05 16.08
CA THR A 359 -23.07 -23.29 17.04
C THR A 359 -22.59 -24.15 18.22
N GLY A 360 -23.25 -24.04 19.37
CA GLY A 360 -22.92 -24.81 20.58
C GLY A 360 -21.71 -24.30 21.38
N ALA A 361 -20.99 -23.30 20.87
CA ALA A 361 -19.81 -22.77 21.54
C ALA A 361 -20.18 -21.90 22.76
N VAL A 362 -19.50 -22.10 23.89
CA VAL A 362 -19.68 -21.30 25.11
C VAL A 362 -18.43 -20.42 25.31
N PRO A 363 -18.53 -19.07 25.21
CA PRO A 363 -17.36 -18.20 25.33
C PRO A 363 -16.76 -18.28 26.74
N PRO A 364 -15.47 -17.94 26.91
CA PRO A 364 -14.87 -17.83 28.23
C PRO A 364 -15.56 -16.74 29.05
N VAL A 365 -15.71 -16.97 30.35
CA VAL A 365 -16.19 -15.96 31.30
C VAL A 365 -15.04 -15.02 31.61
N LEU A 366 -15.11 -13.80 31.08
CA LEU A 366 -14.10 -12.76 31.23
C LEU A 366 -14.71 -11.44 31.67
N MET A 367 -13.93 -10.60 32.33
CA MET A 367 -14.36 -9.23 32.65
C MET A 367 -14.43 -8.38 31.37
N PRO A 368 -15.32 -7.37 31.26
CA PRO A 368 -15.46 -6.56 30.04
C PRO A 368 -14.17 -5.88 29.56
N ALA A 369 -13.23 -5.59 30.47
CA ALA A 369 -11.91 -5.10 30.10
C ALA A 369 -11.07 -6.16 29.36
N GLN A 370 -11.06 -7.40 29.88
CA GLN A 370 -10.39 -8.55 29.27
C GLN A 370 -11.06 -8.93 27.94
N GLU A 371 -12.39 -8.85 27.83
CA GLU A 371 -13.07 -9.12 26.55
C GLU A 371 -12.61 -8.20 25.42
N ARG A 372 -12.40 -6.90 25.72
CA ARG A 372 -11.89 -5.93 24.74
C ARG A 372 -10.47 -6.26 24.31
N GLU A 373 -9.65 -6.75 25.23
CA GLU A 373 -8.29 -7.16 24.94
C GLU A 373 -8.23 -8.36 23.99
N HIS A 374 -9.19 -9.28 24.04
CA HIS A 374 -9.22 -10.46 23.19
C HIS A 374 -9.80 -10.22 21.78
N LYS A 375 -10.25 -9.00 21.48
CA LYS A 375 -10.64 -8.65 20.11
C LYS A 375 -9.40 -8.61 19.20
N PRO A 376 -9.52 -9.05 17.93
CA PRO A 376 -8.48 -8.89 16.93
C PRO A 376 -7.96 -7.45 16.82
N GLN A 377 -6.63 -7.29 16.85
CA GLN A 377 -5.95 -6.00 16.73
C GLN A 377 -4.89 -6.05 15.62
N LEU A 378 -4.84 -5.02 14.77
CA LEU A 378 -3.89 -4.97 13.64
C LEU A 378 -2.46 -4.90 14.14
N ALA A 379 -2.23 -4.16 15.22
CA ALA A 379 -0.91 -4.04 15.85
C ALA A 379 -0.30 -5.40 16.21
N ARG A 380 -1.10 -6.37 16.69
CA ARG A 380 -0.60 -7.72 17.03
C ARG A 380 -0.22 -8.54 15.82
N ARG A 381 -0.96 -8.41 14.72
CA ARG A 381 -0.60 -9.04 13.45
C ARG A 381 0.70 -8.46 12.92
N MET A 382 0.83 -7.13 12.95
CA MET A 382 2.04 -6.44 12.49
C MET A 382 3.26 -6.80 13.33
N ASP A 383 3.12 -6.82 14.66
CA ASP A 383 4.18 -7.26 15.57
C ASP A 383 4.64 -8.70 15.25
N PHE A 384 3.69 -9.61 15.01
CA PHE A 384 4.01 -10.98 14.59
C PHE A 384 4.77 -11.02 13.26
N LEU A 385 4.33 -10.29 12.24
CA LEU A 385 4.99 -10.23 10.93
C LEU A 385 6.39 -9.61 11.01
N TRP A 386 6.54 -8.51 11.74
CA TRP A 386 7.84 -7.84 11.93
C TRP A 386 8.83 -8.71 12.70
N ARG A 387 8.38 -9.56 13.62
CA ARG A 387 9.26 -10.54 14.28
C ARG A 387 9.81 -11.57 13.27
N LEU A 388 8.98 -12.07 12.35
CA LEU A 388 9.42 -13.01 11.31
C LEU A 388 10.37 -12.34 10.30
N GLU A 389 10.05 -11.11 9.91
CA GLU A 389 10.88 -10.31 9.00
C GLU A 389 12.23 -9.94 9.64
N GLY A 390 12.22 -9.49 10.89
CA GLY A 390 13.43 -9.12 11.63
C GLY A 390 14.39 -10.29 11.86
N ALA A 391 13.89 -11.53 11.85
CA ALA A 391 14.70 -12.75 11.89
C ALA A 391 15.33 -13.09 10.53
N GLY A 392 14.98 -12.37 9.45
CA GLY A 392 15.50 -12.59 8.09
C GLY A 392 15.00 -13.89 7.45
N VAL A 393 13.95 -14.49 8.01
CA VAL A 393 13.47 -15.81 7.61
C VAL A 393 12.48 -15.74 6.46
N THR A 394 11.66 -14.69 6.45
CA THR A 394 10.69 -14.41 5.39
C THR A 394 10.79 -12.95 5.01
N MET A 395 10.61 -12.66 3.72
CA MET A 395 10.24 -11.30 3.33
C MET A 395 8.81 -11.04 3.82
N TYR A 396 8.49 -9.79 4.11
CA TYR A 396 7.13 -9.38 4.44
C TYR A 396 6.16 -9.94 3.38
N PRO A 397 5.07 -10.64 3.76
CA PRO A 397 4.20 -11.33 2.81
C PRO A 397 3.25 -10.34 2.12
N GLU A 398 3.81 -9.44 1.29
CA GLU A 398 3.10 -8.38 0.57
C GLU A 398 1.99 -8.93 -0.33
N HIS A 399 2.10 -10.18 -0.79
CA HIS A 399 1.08 -10.87 -1.58
C HIS A 399 -0.16 -11.27 -0.77
N LEU A 400 -0.07 -11.31 0.56
CA LEU A 400 -1.17 -11.67 1.46
C LEU A 400 -1.68 -10.49 2.27
N VAL A 401 -0.78 -9.58 2.67
CA VAL A 401 -1.07 -8.52 3.62
C VAL A 401 -0.46 -7.21 3.15
N ASP A 402 -1.26 -6.12 3.18
CA ASP A 402 -0.77 -4.78 2.87
C ASP A 402 0.12 -4.22 4.00
N ALA A 403 0.76 -3.07 3.77
CA ALA A 403 1.60 -2.41 4.77
C ALA A 403 0.86 -2.02 6.07
N ASN A 404 -0.48 -2.01 6.07
CA ASN A 404 -1.31 -1.72 7.25
C ASN A 404 -1.78 -2.98 7.98
N GLY A 405 -1.31 -4.16 7.56
CA GLY A 405 -1.71 -5.42 8.14
C GLY A 405 -3.06 -5.94 7.65
N ARG A 406 -3.64 -5.42 6.56
CA ARG A 406 -4.93 -5.87 6.02
C ARG A 406 -4.72 -6.94 4.95
N ALA A 407 -5.58 -7.95 4.92
CA ALA A 407 -5.58 -8.92 3.83
C ALA A 407 -5.82 -8.25 2.48
N VAL A 408 -5.02 -8.61 1.46
CA VAL A 408 -5.06 -8.06 0.09
C VAL A 408 -6.11 -8.77 -0.79
#